data_AF-A0AAP6H2M3-F1
#
_entry.id   AF-A0AAP6H2M3-F1
#
_cell.length_a   1.000
_cell.length_b   1.000
_cell.length_c   1.000
_cell.angle_alpha   90.00
_cell.angle_beta   90.00
_cell.angle_gamma   90.00
#
_symmetry.space_group_name_H-M   'P 1'
#
loop_
_entity.id
_entity.type
_entity.pdbx_description
1 polymer ?
#
loop_
_entity_poly.entity_id
_entity_poly.type
_entity_poly.pdbx_seq_one_letter_code
_entity_poly.pdbx_strand_id
1 'polypeptide(L)'
;MKRYLTTLPLLALLACASAHADTLLIDRTKEQVAPVVPVRGETTSQVLSRFGEPSEKLEPRGGQKRQWPTINRWVYPMFTVYFEKQKVIDVVANKADSNEVGPKPPIR
;
A
#
# COMPACT_ATOMS: atom_id res chain seq x y z
N MET A 1 -1.87 23.26 57.27
CA MET A 1 -1.47 21.94 56.73
C MET A 1 -2.69 21.24 56.12
N LYS A 2 -3.16 21.64 54.92
CA LYS A 2 -4.37 21.07 54.28
C LYS A 2 -4.35 21.20 52.74
N ARG A 3 -3.15 21.33 52.14
CA ARG A 3 -2.97 21.47 50.67
C ARG A 3 -2.57 20.16 49.98
N TYR A 4 -2.20 19.14 50.76
CA TYR A 4 -1.73 17.84 50.24
C TYR A 4 -2.88 16.84 50.00
N LEU A 5 -4.08 17.11 50.51
CA LEU A 5 -5.24 16.21 50.30
C LEU A 5 -5.92 16.42 48.92
N THR A 6 -5.70 17.55 48.26
CA THR A 6 -6.30 17.84 46.95
C THR A 6 -5.43 17.41 45.78
N THR A 7 -4.18 17.01 46.01
CA THR A 7 -3.25 16.54 44.94
C THR A 7 -3.38 15.05 44.64
N LEU A 8 -3.95 14.28 45.56
CA LEU A 8 -4.13 12.82 45.42
C LEU A 8 -5.11 12.40 44.31
N PRO A 9 -6.29 13.03 44.11
CA PRO A 9 -7.20 12.63 43.03
C PRO A 9 -6.66 13.00 41.64
N LEU A 10 -5.85 14.06 41.53
CA LEU A 10 -5.25 14.48 40.27
C LEU A 10 -4.24 13.44 39.75
N LEU A 11 -3.46 12.84 40.66
CA LEU A 11 -2.47 11.82 40.31
C LEU A 11 -3.14 10.50 39.88
N ALA A 12 -4.29 10.16 40.47
CA ALA A 12 -5.06 8.97 40.11
C ALA A 12 -5.70 9.07 38.72
N LEU A 13 -6.09 10.27 38.26
CA LEU A 13 -6.62 10.46 36.91
C LEU A 13 -5.56 10.29 35.80
N LEU A 14 -4.29 10.63 36.05
CA LEU A 14 -3.22 10.46 35.05
C LEU A 14 -2.83 9.00 34.81
N ALA A 15 -3.03 8.12 35.80
CA ALA A 15 -2.64 6.71 35.69
C ALA A 15 -3.56 5.88 34.76
N CYS A 16 -4.71 6.41 34.36
CA CYS A 16 -5.66 5.75 33.45
C CYS A 16 -5.47 6.14 31.98
N ALA A 17 -4.45 6.95 31.65
CA ALA A 17 -4.15 7.30 30.27
C ALA A 17 -3.46 6.12 29.57
N SER A 18 -4.24 5.29 28.86
CA SER A 18 -3.69 4.32 27.91
C SER A 18 -3.03 5.06 26.77
N ALA A 19 -1.70 5.00 26.70
CA ALA A 19 -0.96 5.47 25.53
C ALA A 19 -1.23 4.50 24.36
N HIS A 20 -2.09 4.94 23.43
CA HIS A 20 -2.25 4.25 22.15
C HIS A 20 -1.12 4.75 21.23
N ALA A 21 -0.12 3.91 21.02
CA ALA A 21 0.93 4.18 20.04
C ALA A 21 0.44 3.72 18.67
N ASP A 22 0.40 4.65 17.71
CA ASP A 22 0.18 4.30 16.30
C ASP A 22 1.44 3.60 15.77
N THR A 23 1.32 2.33 15.40
CA THR A 23 2.37 1.62 14.67
C THR A 23 2.41 2.13 13.24
N LEU A 24 3.39 2.97 12.93
CA LEU A 24 3.63 3.45 11.56
C LEU A 24 4.08 2.29 10.67
N LEU A 25 3.54 2.24 9.46
CA LEU A 25 3.69 1.16 8.45
C LEU A 25 5.14 0.89 7.99
N ILE A 26 6.12 1.65 8.48
CA ILE A 26 7.54 1.50 8.19
C ILE A 26 8.11 0.19 8.76
N ASP A 27 7.62 -0.28 9.91
CA ASP A 27 8.09 -1.55 10.50
C ASP A 27 7.54 -2.79 9.78
N ARG A 28 6.41 -2.68 9.06
CA ARG A 28 5.86 -3.79 8.25
C ARG A 28 6.76 -4.13 7.06
N THR A 29 7.49 -3.16 6.52
CA THR A 29 8.42 -3.40 5.40
C THR A 29 9.59 -4.32 5.78
N LYS A 30 9.87 -4.50 7.08
CA LYS A 30 10.92 -5.40 7.56
C LYS A 30 10.44 -6.82 7.86
N GLU A 31 9.16 -7.02 8.21
CA GLU A 31 8.65 -8.34 8.62
C GLU A 31 7.87 -9.08 7.53
N GLN A 32 7.30 -8.38 6.55
CA GLN A 32 6.67 -9.06 5.41
C GLN A 32 7.71 -9.28 4.32
N VAL A 33 7.99 -10.56 4.03
CA VAL A 33 8.65 -10.99 2.80
C VAL A 33 8.00 -10.22 1.65
N ALA A 34 8.76 -9.35 0.98
CA ALA A 34 8.24 -8.59 -0.14
C ALA A 34 7.56 -9.58 -1.09
N PRO A 35 6.26 -9.42 -1.39
CA PRO A 35 5.56 -10.37 -2.23
C PRO A 35 6.34 -10.53 -3.52
N VAL A 36 6.53 -11.77 -3.97
CA VAL A 36 7.15 -12.02 -5.27
C VAL A 36 6.25 -11.33 -6.29
N VAL A 37 6.76 -10.28 -6.94
CA VAL A 37 6.03 -9.50 -7.95
C VAL A 37 6.68 -9.68 -9.32
N PRO A 38 5.93 -9.47 -10.41
CA PRO A 38 6.52 -9.37 -11.74
C PRO A 38 7.61 -8.31 -11.80
N VAL A 39 8.66 -8.59 -12.55
CA VAL A 39 9.73 -7.62 -12.83
C VAL A 39 9.36 -6.81 -14.08
N ARG A 40 9.77 -5.54 -14.10
CA ARG A 40 9.63 -4.66 -15.27
C ARG A 40 10.22 -5.32 -16.51
N GLY A 41 9.48 -5.30 -17.62
CA GLY A 41 9.88 -5.91 -18.89
C GLY A 41 9.47 -7.37 -19.10
N GLU A 42 8.92 -8.04 -18.08
CA GLU A 42 8.25 -9.34 -18.27
C GLU A 42 7.07 -9.21 -19.24
N THR A 43 6.80 -10.26 -20.02
CA THR A 43 5.62 -10.31 -20.89
C THR A 43 4.37 -10.66 -20.09
N THR A 44 3.19 -10.30 -20.60
CA THR A 44 1.91 -10.77 -20.06
C THR A 44 1.86 -12.30 -19.94
N SER A 45 2.41 -13.04 -20.91
CA SER A 45 2.48 -14.51 -20.85
C SER A 45 3.38 -15.03 -19.72
N GLN A 46 4.53 -14.38 -19.48
CA GLN A 46 5.40 -14.72 -18.35
C GLN A 46 4.70 -14.44 -17.01
N VAL A 47 3.98 -13.32 -16.91
CA VAL A 47 3.18 -13.00 -15.73
C VAL A 47 2.07 -14.04 -15.50
N LEU A 48 1.30 -14.38 -16.54
CA LEU A 48 0.27 -15.43 -16.44
C LEU A 48 0.86 -16.78 -16.03
N SER A 49 2.02 -17.15 -16.58
CA SER A 49 2.66 -18.41 -16.26
C SER A 49 3.13 -18.49 -14.80
N ARG A 50 3.52 -17.35 -14.20
CA ARG A 50 4.06 -17.30 -12.83
C ARG A 50 2.99 -17.04 -11.78
N PHE A 51 1.99 -16.23 -12.10
CA PHE A 51 1.01 -15.71 -11.15
C PHE A 51 -0.42 -16.20 -11.42
N GLY A 52 -0.66 -16.87 -12.54
CA GLY A 52 -1.99 -17.29 -12.98
C GLY A 52 -2.81 -16.14 -13.55
N GLU A 53 -4.10 -16.40 -13.77
CA GLU A 53 -5.06 -15.39 -14.20
C GLU A 53 -5.25 -14.33 -13.09
N PRO A 54 -5.32 -13.04 -13.46
CA PRO A 54 -5.61 -11.98 -12.50
C PRO A 54 -7.05 -12.08 -12.01
N SER A 55 -7.30 -11.56 -10.80
CA SER A 55 -8.63 -11.44 -10.21
C SER A 55 -9.53 -10.51 -11.02
N GLU A 56 -8.96 -9.45 -11.58
CA GLU A 56 -9.68 -8.50 -12.43
C GLU A 56 -8.76 -7.93 -13.53
N LYS A 57 -9.30 -7.78 -14.74
CA LYS A 57 -8.66 -7.05 -15.85
C LYS A 57 -9.40 -5.74 -16.01
N LEU A 58 -8.83 -4.66 -15.49
CA LEU A 58 -9.46 -3.34 -15.56
C LEU A 58 -9.45 -2.80 -16.98
N GLU A 59 -10.42 -1.92 -17.25
CA GLU A 59 -10.51 -1.22 -18.52
C GLU A 59 -9.19 -0.51 -18.87
N PRO A 60 -8.69 -0.71 -20.11
CA PRO A 60 -7.46 -0.07 -20.55
C PRO A 60 -7.62 1.45 -20.57
N ARG A 61 -6.52 2.17 -20.34
CA ARG A 61 -6.48 3.64 -20.35
C ARG A 61 -5.37 4.14 -21.25
N GLY A 62 -5.54 5.34 -21.80
CA GLY A 62 -4.65 5.85 -22.84
C GLY A 62 -5.12 5.42 -24.23
N GLY A 63 -4.25 5.57 -25.23
CA GLY A 63 -4.53 5.21 -26.63
C GLY A 63 -5.22 6.29 -27.45
N GLN A 64 -5.68 7.40 -26.85
CA GLN A 64 -6.38 8.47 -27.58
C GLN A 64 -5.45 9.25 -28.53
N LYS A 65 -4.14 9.23 -28.26
CA LYS A 65 -3.11 9.87 -29.09
C LYS A 65 -1.95 8.91 -29.25
N ARG A 66 -1.21 9.02 -30.36
CA ARG A 66 0.01 8.23 -30.58
C ARG A 66 1.03 8.35 -29.42
N GLN A 67 1.08 9.52 -28.80
CA GLN A 67 1.97 9.81 -27.66
C GLN A 67 1.48 9.22 -26.33
N TRP A 68 0.22 8.76 -26.26
CA TRP A 68 -0.41 8.24 -25.05
C TRP A 68 -0.60 6.74 -25.22
N PRO A 69 0.39 5.91 -24.82
CA PRO A 69 0.26 4.47 -24.99
C PRO A 69 -0.95 3.93 -24.23
N THR A 70 -1.56 2.88 -24.76
CA THR A 70 -2.61 2.14 -24.06
C THR A 70 -1.98 1.31 -22.94
N ILE A 71 -2.44 1.54 -21.72
CA ILE A 71 -2.02 0.85 -20.50
C ILE A 71 -3.12 -0.12 -20.08
N ASN A 72 -2.77 -1.40 -20.04
CA ASN A 72 -3.61 -2.46 -19.48
C ASN A 72 -3.27 -2.63 -18.00
N ARG A 73 -4.27 -2.93 -17.17
CA ARG A 73 -4.06 -3.07 -15.72
C ARG A 73 -4.74 -4.33 -15.23
N TRP A 74 -3.96 -5.20 -14.62
CA TRP A 74 -4.44 -6.46 -14.08
C TRP A 74 -4.25 -6.46 -12.58
N VAL A 75 -5.33 -6.76 -11.87
CA VAL A 75 -5.38 -6.79 -10.41
C VAL A 75 -5.19 -8.22 -9.95
N TYR A 76 -4.15 -8.43 -9.14
CA TYR A 76 -3.96 -9.62 -8.31
C TYR A 76 -4.32 -9.26 -6.86
N PRO A 77 -4.51 -10.23 -5.96
CA PRO A 77 -4.90 -9.94 -4.58
C PRO A 77 -3.95 -8.97 -3.87
N MET A 78 -2.64 -9.13 -4.08
CA MET A 78 -1.61 -8.35 -3.37
C MET A 78 -1.10 -7.13 -4.14
N PHE A 79 -1.28 -7.07 -5.46
CA PHE A 79 -0.71 -6.02 -6.30
C PHE A 79 -1.47 -5.84 -7.60
N THR A 80 -1.30 -4.68 -8.24
CA THR A 80 -1.78 -4.38 -9.58
C THR A 80 -0.60 -4.20 -10.53
N VAL A 81 -0.63 -4.93 -11.65
CA VAL A 81 0.40 -4.88 -12.70
C VAL A 81 -0.07 -4.00 -13.84
N TYR A 82 0.80 -3.12 -14.31
CA TYR A 82 0.56 -2.22 -15.42
C TYR A 82 1.37 -2.68 -16.63
N PHE A 83 0.71 -2.79 -17.79
CA PHE A 83 1.34 -3.23 -19.03
C PHE A 83 1.20 -2.20 -20.15
N GLU A 84 2.29 -1.97 -20.86
CA GLU A 84 2.30 -1.32 -22.17
C GLU A 84 2.71 -2.36 -23.22
N LYS A 85 1.97 -2.48 -24.33
CA LYS A 85 2.31 -3.40 -25.45
C LYS A 85 2.73 -4.80 -24.98
N GLN A 86 1.99 -5.35 -24.01
CA GLN A 86 2.22 -6.66 -23.40
C GLN A 86 3.46 -6.79 -22.49
N LYS A 87 4.11 -5.68 -22.14
CA LYS A 87 5.28 -5.64 -21.25
C LYS A 87 4.94 -4.96 -19.94
N VAL A 88 5.38 -5.53 -18.83
CA VAL A 88 5.26 -4.91 -17.51
C VAL A 88 6.01 -3.59 -17.50
N ILE A 89 5.32 -2.51 -17.19
CA ILE A 89 5.92 -1.18 -16.99
C ILE A 89 6.02 -0.82 -15.51
N ASP A 90 5.07 -1.28 -14.69
CA ASP A 90 5.05 -0.96 -13.26
C ASP A 90 4.22 -2.00 -12.48
N VAL A 91 4.50 -2.11 -11.19
CA VAL A 91 3.75 -2.96 -10.25
C VAL A 91 3.52 -2.17 -8.97
N VAL A 92 2.26 -2.03 -8.58
CA VAL A 92 1.86 -1.28 -7.38
C VAL A 92 1.26 -2.24 -6.38
N ALA A 93 1.74 -2.25 -5.14
CA ALA A 93 1.14 -3.01 -4.05
C ALA A 93 -0.28 -2.48 -3.77
N ASN A 94 -1.23 -3.40 -3.60
CA ASN A 94 -2.58 -3.03 -3.19
C ASN A 94 -2.55 -2.63 -1.71
N LYS A 95 -3.43 -1.70 -1.31
CA LYS A 95 -3.59 -1.34 0.10
C LYS A 95 -4.04 -2.57 0.90
N ALA A 96 -3.44 -2.79 2.07
CA ALA A 96 -3.82 -3.88 2.94
C ALA A 96 -5.18 -3.64 3.61
N ASP A 97 -5.48 -2.38 3.93
CA ASP A 97 -6.69 -1.95 4.62
C ASP A 97 -7.21 -0.62 4.04
N SER A 98 -8.53 -0.38 4.15
CA SER A 98 -9.15 0.85 3.65
C SER A 98 -8.65 2.12 4.35
N ASN A 99 -8.17 1.99 5.58
CA ASN A 99 -7.63 3.09 6.40
C ASN A 99 -6.12 3.33 6.15
N GLU A 100 -5.49 2.59 5.23
CA GLU A 100 -4.07 2.77 4.92
C GLU A 100 -3.82 4.12 4.22
N VAL A 101 -3.07 4.99 4.92
CA VAL A 101 -2.54 6.25 4.40
C VAL A 101 -1.16 5.96 3.81
N GLY A 102 -1.06 6.03 2.48
CA GLY A 102 0.21 5.86 1.77
C GLY A 102 1.23 6.96 2.11
N PRO A 103 2.50 6.79 1.72
CA PRO A 103 3.55 7.77 2.01
C PRO A 103 3.16 9.16 1.49
N LYS A 104 3.41 10.19 2.32
CA LYS A 104 3.17 11.58 1.94
C LYS A 104 3.95 11.89 0.65
N PRO A 105 3.32 12.45 -0.40
CA PRO A 105 4.02 12.81 -1.62
C PRO A 105 5.20 13.75 -1.31
N PRO A 106 6.32 13.63 -2.05
CA PRO A 106 7.43 14.56 -1.90
C PRO A 106 6.95 15.99 -2.18
N ILE A 107 7.29 16.90 -1.27
CA ILE A 107 7.02 18.33 -1.41
C ILE A 107 7.96 18.84 -2.51
N ARG A 108 7.41 19.40 -3.59
CA ARG A 108 8.20 20.04 -4.66
C ARG A 108 8.56 21.47 -4.30
#